data_AF-A0A453J1A9-F1
#
_entry.id   AF-A0A453J1A9-F1
#
_cell.length_a   1.000
_cell.length_b   1.000
_cell.length_c   1.000
_cell.angle_alpha   90.00
_cell.angle_beta   90.00
_cell.angle_gamma   90.00
#
_symmetry.space_group_name_H-M   'P 1'
#
loop_
_entity.id
_entity.type
_entity.pdbx_description
1 polymer ?
#
loop_
_entity_poly.entity_id
_entity_poly.type
_entity_poly.pdbx_seq_one_letter_code
_entity_poly.pdbx_strand_id
1 'polypeptide(L)' 'MRTGVAFFHIIKFIVGNGNTTRFWEDTWLGETSLATQYPSLYNIVQHKEAYVATILHIVPLNIQFRRSLVGDR' A
#
# COMPACT_ATOMS: atom_id res chain seq x y z
N MET A 1 -0.29 -21.76 2.01
CA MET A 1 -0.47 -20.93 3.22
C MET A 1 -1.29 -19.69 2.86
N ARG A 2 -2.46 -19.52 3.45
CA ARG A 2 -3.42 -18.42 3.17
C ARG A 2 -3.24 -17.35 4.26
N THR A 3 -2.09 -16.69 4.31
CA THR A 3 -1.66 -15.84 5.46
C THR A 3 -2.02 -14.36 5.35
N GLY A 4 -2.69 -13.92 4.27
CA GLY A 4 -2.99 -12.49 4.08
C GLY A 4 -4.22 -11.96 4.83
N VAL A 5 -5.26 -12.78 5.01
CA VAL A 5 -6.55 -12.32 5.57
C VAL A 5 -6.52 -12.14 7.09
N ALA A 6 -5.69 -12.90 7.81
CA ALA A 6 -5.61 -12.78 9.27
C ALA A 6 -4.85 -11.54 9.75
N PHE A 7 -3.90 -11.04 8.95
CA PHE A 7 -3.02 -9.93 9.34
C PHE A 7 -3.80 -8.64 9.63
N PHE A 8 -4.73 -8.27 8.75
CA PHE A 8 -5.56 -7.06 8.91
C PHE A 8 -6.67 -7.22 9.94
N HIS A 9 -6.96 -8.44 10.40
CA HIS A 9 -7.94 -8.70 11.45
C HIS A 9 -7.36 -8.59 12.86
N ILE A 10 -6.04 -8.75 13.01
CA ILE A 10 -5.35 -8.79 14.30
C ILE A 10 -4.74 -7.42 14.65
N ILE A 11 -4.42 -6.60 13.65
CA ILE A 11 -3.76 -5.31 13.84
C ILE A 11 -4.75 -4.17 13.68
N LYS A 12 -4.77 -3.26 14.66
CA LYS A 12 -5.57 -2.03 14.61
C LYS A 12 -4.67 -0.86 14.24
N PHE A 13 -4.93 -0.24 13.09
CA PHE A 13 -4.29 1.01 12.68
C PHE A 13 -5.17 2.19 13.10
N ILE A 14 -4.59 3.20 13.75
CA ILE A 14 -5.26 4.49 13.97
C ILE A 14 -4.78 5.43 12.88
N VAL A 15 -5.53 5.45 11.79
CA VAL A 15 -5.38 6.48 10.75
C VAL A 15 -6.38 7.56 11.11
N GLY A 16 -5.95 8.82 11.10
CA GLY A 16 -6.85 9.96 11.30
C GLY A 16 -7.84 10.09 10.13
N ASN A 17 -7.77 11.19 9.37
CA ASN A 17 -8.59 11.29 8.17
C ASN A 17 -7.95 10.51 7.00
N GLY A 18 -8.37 9.26 6.79
CA GLY A 18 -7.89 8.42 5.70
C GLY A 18 -8.20 8.92 4.29
N ASN A 19 -9.02 9.97 4.14
CA ASN A 19 -9.29 10.63 2.84
C ASN A 19 -8.24 11.69 2.47
N THR A 20 -7.37 12.08 3.41
CA THR A 20 -6.28 13.03 3.16
C THR A 20 -4.90 12.39 3.30
N THR A 21 -4.83 11.18 3.87
CA THR A 21 -3.58 10.43 4.03
C THR A 21 -3.32 9.56 2.81
N ARG A 22 -2.17 9.74 2.16
CA ARG A 22 -1.70 8.93 1.02
C ARG A 22 -1.03 7.66 1.52
N PHE A 23 -1.41 6.53 0.96
CA PHE A 23 -0.94 5.24 1.45
C PHE A 23 0.56 5.02 1.23
N TRP A 24 1.13 5.45 0.11
CA TRP A 24 2.56 5.22 -0.17
C TRP A 24 3.46 6.35 0.31
N GLU A 25 2.99 7.59 0.20
CA GLU A 25 3.80 8.79 0.38
C GLU A 25 3.87 9.28 1.82
N ASP A 26 2.82 9.07 2.62
CA ASP A 26 2.80 9.55 3.99
C ASP A 26 3.45 8.54 4.93
N THR A 27 4.04 9.05 6.02
CA THR A 27 4.64 8.23 7.06
C THR A 27 3.56 7.60 7.93
N TRP A 28 3.55 6.27 7.99
CA TRP A 28 2.62 5.49 8.81
C TRP A 28 3.19 5.20 10.20
N LEU A 29 4.29 4.45 10.19
CA LEU A 29 4.97 3.92 11.36
C LEU A 29 6.47 4.13 11.16
N GLY A 30 7.12 4.66 12.19
CA GLY A 30 8.51 5.08 12.11
C GLY A 30 8.65 6.45 11.49
N GLU A 31 9.79 6.70 10.85
CA GLU A 31 10.19 8.04 10.39
C GLU A 31 10.03 8.24 8.88
N THR A 32 9.84 7.16 8.11
CA THR A 32 9.85 7.19 6.64
C THR A 32 8.58 6.60 6.04
N SER A 33 8.23 7.07 4.84
CA SER A 33 7.07 6.58 4.09
C SER A 33 7.28 5.18 3.51
N LEU A 34 6.19 4.48 3.17
CA LEU A 34 6.27 3.15 2.56
C LEU A 34 6.97 3.19 1.18
N ALA A 35 6.81 4.28 0.43
CA ALA A 35 7.50 4.49 -0.84
C ALA A 35 9.03 4.51 -0.67
N THR A 36 9.51 5.11 0.42
CA THR A 36 10.94 5.21 0.75
C THR A 36 11.48 3.88 1.26
N GLN A 37 10.73 3.19 2.12
CA GLN A 37 11.14 1.91 2.69
C GLN A 37 11.12 0.77 1.66
N TYR A 38 10.19 0.80 0.70
CA TYR A 38 9.96 -0.27 -0.27
C TYR A 38 9.94 0.25 -1.73
N PRO A 39 11.06 0.81 -2.23
CA PRO A 39 11.10 1.47 -3.53
C PRO A 39 10.77 0.55 -4.70
N SER A 40 11.19 -0.73 -4.64
CA SER A 40 10.89 -1.72 -5.68
C SER A 40 9.39 -2.02 -5.79
N LEU A 41 8.70 -2.09 -4.65
CA LEU A 41 7.26 -2.33 -4.61
C LEU A 41 6.50 -1.09 -5.09
N TYR A 42 6.91 0.08 -4.61
CA TYR A 42 6.36 1.36 -5.05
C TYR A 42 6.50 1.56 -6.57
N ASN A 43 7.61 1.13 -7.18
CA ASN A 43 7.84 1.30 -8.61
C ASN A 43 6.82 0.54 -9.48
N ILE A 44 6.27 -0.57 -8.97
CA ILE A 44 5.28 -1.38 -9.70
C ILE A 44 3.84 -1.05 -9.31
N VAL A 45 3.60 -0.12 -8.38
CA VAL A 45 2.24 0.32 -8.01
C VAL A 45 1.65 1.17 -9.12
N GLN A 46 0.39 0.88 -9.50
CA GLN A 46 -0.32 1.68 -10.51
C GLN A 46 -0.79 3.04 -9.96
N HIS A 47 -1.29 3.06 -8.73
CA HIS A 47 -1.89 4.23 -8.09
C HIS A 47 -1.06 4.64 -6.86
N LYS A 48 0.03 5.37 -7.10
CA LYS A 48 0.97 5.82 -6.06
C LYS A 48 0.32 6.82 -5.09
N GLU A 49 -0.52 7.71 -5.63
CA GLU A 49 -1.25 8.75 -4.90
C GLU A 49 -2.53 8.26 -4.20
N ALA A 50 -2.77 6.94 -4.14
CA ALA A 50 -4.01 6.41 -3.57
C ALA A 50 -4.12 6.69 -2.06
N TYR A 51 -5.31 7.11 -1.63
CA TYR A 51 -5.60 7.38 -0.23
C TYR A 51 -5.85 6.11 0.58
N VAL A 52 -5.60 6.20 1.88
CA VAL A 52 -5.84 5.10 2.82
C VAL A 52 -7.29 4.64 2.79
N ALA A 53 -8.24 5.57 2.78
CA ALA A 53 -9.66 5.25 2.75
C ALA A 53 -10.04 4.44 1.49
N THR A 54 -9.36 4.68 0.36
CA THR A 54 -9.59 3.92 -0.87
C THR A 54 -8.97 2.53 -0.81
N ILE A 55 -7.74 2.41 -0.32
CA ILE A 55 -6.98 1.15 -0.27
C ILE A 55 -7.56 0.18 0.77
N LEU A 56 -7.95 0.69 1.95
CA LEU A 56 -8.49 -0.12 3.06
C LEU A 56 -10.01 -0.30 3.00
N HIS A 57 -10.70 0.24 1.98
CA HIS A 57 -12.16 0.15 1.85
C HIS A 57 -12.68 -1.29 1.81
N ILE A 58 -11.89 -2.21 1.26
CA ILE A 58 -12.25 -3.62 1.07
C ILE A 58 -11.13 -4.55 1.53
N VAL A 59 -11.51 -5.79 1.86
CA VAL A 59 -10.59 -6.91 2.05
C VAL A 59 -10.83 -7.91 0.92
N PRO A 60 -9.81 -8.25 0.10
CA PRO A 60 -8.42 -7.79 0.16
C PRO A 60 -8.25 -6.32 -0.26
N LEU A 61 -7.10 -5.72 0.11
CA LEU A 61 -6.75 -4.33 -0.20
C LEU A 61 -7.03 -3.95 -1.66
N ASN A 62 -7.59 -2.76 -1.88
CA ASN A 62 -7.80 -2.20 -3.22
C ASN A 62 -6.51 -1.61 -3.78
N ILE A 63 -5.53 -2.46 -4.06
CA ILE A 63 -4.22 -2.06 -4.59
C ILE A 63 -3.84 -2.88 -5.82
N GLN A 64 -3.30 -2.21 -6.83
CA GLN A 64 -2.94 -2.82 -8.10
C GLN A 64 -1.45 -2.65 -8.40
N PHE A 65 -0.81 -3.75 -8.78
CA PHE A 65 0.59 -3.78 -9.18
C PHE A 65 0.70 -4.15 -10.67
N ARG A 66 1.58 -3.47 -11.41
CA ARG A 66 1.96 -3.81 -12.79
C ARG A 66 3.48 -3.84 -12.92
N ARG A 67 4.04 -5.00 -13.25
CA ARG A 67 5.41 -5.12 -13.75
C ARG A 67 5.37 -5.14 -15.28
N SER A 68 6.18 -4.31 -15.93
CA SER A 68 6.44 -4.52 -17.36
C SER A 68 7.37 -5.72 -17.49
N LEU A 69 6.98 -6.75 -18.24
CA LEU A 69 7.92 -7.78 -18.69
C LEU A 69 8.67 -7.18 -19.88
N VAL A 70 9.67 -6.36 -19.62
CA VAL A 70 10.64 -5.99 -20.66
C VAL A 70 11.49 -7.25 -20.88
N GLY A 71 11.11 -8.05 -21.89
CA GLY A 71 11.99 -9.08 -22.41
C GLY A 71 13.14 -8.41 -23.15
N ASP A 72 14.38 -8.75 -22.77
CA ASP A 72 15.56 -8.44 -23.57
C ASP A 72 15.32 -8.93 -25.01
N ARG A 73 15.48 -8.02 -25.98
CA ARG A 73 15.44 -8.35 -27.41
C ARG A 73 16.86 -8.40 -27.95
#